data_AF-A0A0Q4B5B0-F1
#
_entry.id   AF-A0A0Q4B5B0-F1
#
_cell.length_a   1.000
_cell.length_b   1.000
_cell.length_c   1.000
_cell.angle_alpha   90.00
_cell.angle_beta   90.00
_cell.angle_gamma   90.00
#
_symmetry.space_group_name_H-M   'P 1'
#
loop_
_entity.id
_entity.type
_entity.pdbx_description
1 polymer ?
#
loop_
_entity_poly.entity_id
_entity_poly.type
_entity_poly.pdbx_seq_one_letter_code
_entity_poly.pdbx_strand_id
1 'polypeptide(L)'
;MTDYEIRLGTSLNDDEEKPVKSSGPVLGSAQSETEADSERSSGETVEEPPQAYQAEKEQFVAEEPPQEAWVEAQPAAAEEQPEPEKPKKKERSSTAGSAAKGMLSFFTILPVDADNSDIDAMNQNFWLTPMLIGVFYGILAVISFYIFQWLFGFNLGILLTMAVLIVMNRMLHLDGLMDTADGLTVAGTQEDHVRALKDTHVGAGAIVAVILILIATLFAYMTFGFLGAIVALFVGEVTAKMTQVAAAAFGEPGNGMAGDSVRNTDKDKFILSYLISVAICVIWAVIVIGIVITVNDSVWSKFDTYFVISAALAAIVAPLWGVAMAKLANKNFGYVNGDVLGASNETGRLAVLLMFAMFLNLLFRI
;
A
#
# COMPACT_ATOMS: atom_id res chain seq x y z
N MET A 1 8.43 -38.28 3.56
CA MET A 1 7.92 -38.89 2.32
C MET A 1 6.42 -38.93 2.50
N THR A 2 5.72 -37.90 1.98
CA THR A 2 4.91 -37.89 0.72
C THR A 2 3.44 -37.94 1.16
N ASP A 3 2.49 -37.08 0.80
CA ASP A 3 2.41 -35.91 -0.07
C ASP A 3 1.22 -35.06 0.42
N TYR A 4 1.36 -33.72 0.43
CA TYR A 4 0.22 -32.80 0.51
C TYR A 4 0.14 -32.06 -0.83
N GLU A 5 -0.70 -32.57 -1.75
CA GLU A 5 -1.02 -31.88 -3.00
C GLU A 5 -2.04 -30.77 -2.73
N ILE A 6 -1.64 -29.55 -3.06
CA ILE A 6 -2.51 -28.37 -3.14
C ILE A 6 -3.22 -28.42 -4.50
N ARG A 7 -4.55 -28.58 -4.49
CA ARG A 7 -5.40 -28.46 -5.67
C ARG A 7 -5.47 -26.99 -6.12
N LEU A 8 -4.75 -26.67 -7.20
CA LEU A 8 -4.99 -25.47 -8.02
C LEU A 8 -6.15 -25.76 -8.98
N GLY A 9 -7.26 -25.05 -8.80
CA GLY A 9 -8.38 -25.09 -9.74
C GLY A 9 -8.02 -24.34 -11.04
N THR A 10 -7.75 -25.09 -12.10
CA THR A 10 -7.81 -24.60 -13.47
C THR A 10 -8.96 -25.34 -14.17
N SER A 11 -9.99 -24.58 -14.51
CA SER A 11 -11.13 -25.04 -15.30
C SER A 11 -10.70 -25.16 -16.76
N LEU A 12 -10.58 -26.39 -17.25
CA LEU A 12 -10.65 -26.71 -18.67
C LEU A 12 -12.08 -27.18 -18.96
N ASN A 13 -12.78 -26.47 -19.83
CA ASN A 13 -13.78 -27.07 -20.71
C ASN A 13 -13.48 -26.53 -22.12
N ASP A 14 -13.05 -27.46 -22.96
CA ASP A 14 -13.08 -27.33 -24.41
C ASP A 14 -14.55 -27.35 -24.85
N ASP A 15 -14.93 -26.44 -25.73
CA ASP A 15 -15.96 -26.70 -26.74
C ASP A 15 -15.55 -26.00 -28.04
N GLU A 16 -15.46 -26.81 -29.09
CA GLU A 16 -15.12 -26.48 -30.45
C GLU A 16 -16.19 -25.58 -31.10
N GLU A 17 -15.78 -24.59 -31.89
CA GLU A 17 -16.29 -24.39 -33.25
C GLU A 17 -15.47 -23.31 -34.01
N LYS A 18 -14.88 -23.71 -35.14
CA LYS A 18 -14.13 -22.85 -36.06
C LYS A 18 -15.06 -22.28 -37.14
N PRO A 19 -14.92 -21.03 -37.59
CA PRO A 19 -15.51 -20.61 -38.85
C PRO A 19 -14.54 -20.79 -40.02
N VAL A 20 -15.05 -21.37 -41.10
CA VAL A 20 -14.39 -21.57 -42.40
C VAL A 20 -14.34 -20.25 -43.19
N LYS A 21 -13.19 -19.94 -43.80
CA LYS A 21 -13.02 -18.89 -44.83
C LYS A 21 -12.96 -19.49 -46.24
N SER A 22 -13.79 -18.99 -47.14
CA SER A 22 -13.58 -18.81 -48.61
C SER A 22 -14.87 -18.20 -49.17
N SER A 23 -14.97 -17.27 -50.12
CA SER A 23 -14.09 -16.62 -51.11
C SER A 23 -14.96 -15.50 -51.76
N GLY A 24 -14.34 -14.41 -52.27
CA GLY A 24 -14.99 -13.17 -52.80
C GLY A 24 -15.82 -13.32 -54.10
N PRO A 25 -16.12 -12.25 -54.89
CA PRO A 25 -15.35 -11.00 -55.11
C PRO A 25 -16.15 -9.67 -54.98
N VAL A 26 -15.55 -8.56 -54.54
CA VAL A 26 -14.91 -7.42 -55.28
C VAL A 26 -15.86 -6.58 -56.17
N LEU A 27 -15.68 -5.24 -56.05
CA LEU A 27 -16.13 -4.10 -56.86
C LEU A 27 -17.38 -3.39 -56.30
N GLY A 28 -17.40 -2.08 -56.06
CA GLY A 28 -16.43 -1.04 -56.33
C GLY A 28 -16.90 0.29 -55.70
N SER A 29 -15.92 1.17 -55.53
CA SER A 29 -16.02 2.61 -55.24
C SER A 29 -17.19 3.35 -55.90
N ALA A 30 -17.78 4.30 -55.18
CA ALA A 30 -17.86 5.70 -55.63
C ALA A 30 -18.40 6.61 -54.51
N GLN A 31 -17.75 7.76 -54.40
CA GLN A 31 -18.02 8.89 -53.50
C GLN A 31 -19.22 9.74 -53.95
N SER A 32 -19.46 10.80 -53.17
CA SER A 32 -20.26 12.03 -53.37
C SER A 32 -21.61 11.99 -52.64
N GLU A 33 -21.77 12.70 -51.52
CA GLU A 33 -21.84 14.17 -51.29
C GLU A 33 -23.12 14.84 -51.80
N THR A 34 -23.58 15.80 -50.98
CA THR A 34 -24.67 16.78 -51.11
C THR A 34 -26.09 16.28 -50.76
N GLU A 35 -26.70 16.77 -49.66
CA GLU A 35 -27.35 18.09 -49.49
C GLU A 35 -28.47 18.29 -50.53
N ALA A 36 -29.67 18.78 -50.24
CA ALA A 36 -30.36 19.21 -49.05
C ALA A 36 -31.85 19.44 -49.48
N ASP A 37 -32.71 19.58 -48.47
CA ASP A 37 -33.85 20.49 -48.44
C ASP A 37 -35.20 20.24 -49.15
N SER A 38 -36.22 20.52 -48.32
CA SER A 38 -37.52 21.12 -48.61
C SER A 38 -38.59 20.15 -49.17
N GLU A 39 -39.87 20.20 -48.79
CA GLU A 39 -40.67 21.12 -47.97
C GLU A 39 -42.08 20.50 -47.80
N ARG A 40 -42.75 20.76 -46.66
CA ARG A 40 -44.22 20.93 -46.49
C ARG A 40 -45.16 19.73 -46.83
N SER A 41 -46.34 19.52 -46.24
CA SER A 41 -47.25 20.28 -45.39
C SER A 41 -48.37 19.34 -44.88
N SER A 42 -48.87 19.63 -43.68
CA SER A 42 -50.27 19.50 -43.19
C SER A 42 -51.01 18.16 -43.20
N GLY A 43 -51.53 17.79 -42.03
CA GLY A 43 -52.79 17.02 -41.91
C GLY A 43 -52.92 16.23 -40.61
N GLU A 44 -53.40 16.86 -39.53
CA GLU A 44 -54.02 16.12 -38.42
C GLU A 44 -55.34 15.49 -38.88
N THR A 45 -55.58 14.22 -38.57
CA THR A 45 -56.92 13.68 -38.23
C THR A 45 -56.77 12.34 -37.50
N VAL A 46 -57.50 12.24 -36.41
CA VAL A 46 -57.63 11.12 -35.47
C VAL A 46 -58.62 10.10 -36.06
N GLU A 47 -58.34 8.79 -35.99
CA GLU A 47 -59.36 7.74 -36.06
C GLU A 47 -58.90 6.42 -35.40
N GLU A 48 -59.86 5.78 -34.71
CA GLU A 48 -59.76 4.69 -33.71
C GLU A 48 -59.43 3.29 -34.28
N PRO A 49 -58.95 2.33 -33.46
CA PRO A 49 -58.77 0.93 -33.86
C PRO A 49 -60.05 0.09 -33.70
N PRO A 50 -60.32 -0.89 -34.59
CA PRO A 50 -61.55 -1.69 -34.54
C PRO A 50 -61.48 -2.88 -33.56
N GLN A 51 -62.53 -3.01 -32.73
CA GLN A 51 -63.00 -4.24 -32.05
C GLN A 51 -63.74 -5.15 -33.07
N ALA A 52 -63.95 -6.46 -32.95
CA ALA A 52 -63.70 -7.53 -31.98
C ALA A 52 -63.83 -8.86 -32.74
N TYR A 53 -63.19 -9.94 -32.27
CA TYR A 53 -63.62 -11.30 -32.56
C TYR A 53 -63.65 -12.09 -31.25
N GLN A 54 -64.83 -12.56 -30.86
CA GLN A 54 -65.07 -13.35 -29.65
C GLN A 54 -64.62 -14.79 -29.87
N ALA A 55 -63.94 -15.36 -28.88
CA ALA A 55 -63.75 -16.81 -28.73
C ALA A 55 -64.20 -17.21 -27.32
N GLU A 56 -65.02 -18.25 -27.27
CA GLU A 56 -65.69 -18.80 -26.09
C GLU A 56 -64.73 -19.16 -24.94
N LYS A 57 -65.14 -18.85 -23.70
CA LYS A 57 -64.49 -19.34 -22.50
C LYS A 57 -65.07 -20.70 -22.12
N GLU A 58 -64.33 -21.77 -22.36
CA GLU A 58 -64.55 -23.04 -21.65
C GLU A 58 -64.13 -22.87 -20.18
N GLN A 59 -65.05 -23.21 -19.26
CA GLN A 59 -64.77 -23.26 -17.82
C GLN A 59 -63.90 -24.47 -17.50
N PHE A 60 -62.62 -24.23 -17.22
CA PHE A 60 -61.77 -25.21 -16.54
C PHE A 60 -61.85 -24.93 -15.03
N VAL A 61 -62.51 -25.83 -14.30
CA VAL A 61 -62.50 -25.86 -12.84
C VAL A 61 -61.19 -26.50 -12.40
N ALA A 62 -60.28 -25.70 -11.86
CA ALA A 62 -59.13 -26.21 -11.11
C ALA A 62 -59.45 -26.09 -9.62
N GLU A 63 -59.52 -27.23 -8.94
CA GLU A 63 -59.71 -27.34 -7.49
C GLU A 63 -58.54 -26.64 -6.76
N GLU A 64 -58.86 -25.78 -5.78
CA GLU A 64 -57.86 -25.20 -4.89
C GLU A 64 -57.31 -26.28 -3.95
N PRO A 65 -55.97 -26.42 -3.82
CA PRO A 65 -55.40 -27.30 -2.81
C PRO A 65 -55.59 -26.68 -1.41
N PRO A 66 -55.61 -27.48 -0.34
CA PRO A 66 -55.89 -27.01 1.02
C PRO A 66 -54.90 -25.92 1.45
N GLN A 67 -55.41 -24.84 2.04
CA GLN A 67 -54.62 -23.81 2.71
C GLN A 67 -53.91 -24.40 3.93
N GLU A 68 -52.72 -24.96 3.73
CA GLU A 68 -51.75 -25.09 4.81
C GLU A 68 -51.28 -23.69 5.19
N ALA A 69 -51.52 -23.33 6.44
CA ALA A 69 -51.08 -22.07 7.02
C ALA A 69 -49.55 -22.00 7.00
N TRP A 70 -49.00 -21.31 5.99
CA TRP A 70 -47.63 -20.83 6.04
C TRP A 70 -47.57 -19.76 7.12
N VAL A 71 -47.15 -20.16 8.33
CA VAL A 71 -46.71 -19.22 9.35
C VAL A 71 -45.50 -18.51 8.76
N GLU A 72 -45.69 -17.27 8.34
CA GLU A 72 -44.63 -16.35 7.97
C GLU A 72 -43.73 -16.17 9.19
N ALA A 73 -42.64 -16.93 9.24
CA ALA A 73 -41.61 -16.76 10.25
C ALA A 73 -41.03 -15.36 10.03
N GLN A 74 -41.42 -14.42 10.89
CA GLN A 74 -40.75 -13.13 11.01
C GLN A 74 -39.24 -13.40 11.07
N PRO A 75 -38.40 -12.68 10.29
CA PRO A 75 -36.97 -12.80 10.48
C PRO A 75 -36.69 -12.36 11.91
N ALA A 76 -36.29 -13.32 12.75
CA ALA A 76 -35.79 -13.02 14.08
C ALA A 76 -34.70 -11.99 13.88
N ALA A 77 -34.92 -10.78 14.40
CA ALA A 77 -33.89 -9.78 14.50
C ALA A 77 -32.71 -10.47 15.20
N ALA A 78 -31.63 -10.68 14.45
CA ALA A 78 -30.38 -11.10 15.04
C ALA A 78 -29.97 -9.95 15.95
N GLU A 79 -30.27 -10.08 17.24
CA GLU A 79 -29.64 -9.27 18.27
C GLU A 79 -28.13 -9.45 18.04
N GLU A 80 -27.46 -8.39 17.58
CA GLU A 80 -26.01 -8.29 17.65
C GLU A 80 -25.64 -8.45 19.12
N GLN A 81 -25.27 -9.68 19.49
CA GLN A 81 -24.66 -9.92 20.78
C GLN A 81 -23.40 -9.06 20.81
N PRO A 82 -23.23 -8.18 21.81
CA PRO A 82 -21.99 -7.45 21.96
C PRO A 82 -20.86 -8.47 22.03
N GLU A 83 -19.89 -8.34 21.12
CA GLU A 83 -18.70 -9.17 21.05
C GLU A 83 -18.10 -9.25 22.45
N PRO A 84 -17.85 -10.44 23.01
CA PRO A 84 -17.43 -10.56 24.40
C PRO A 84 -16.15 -9.76 24.60
N GLU A 85 -16.18 -8.82 25.56
CA GLU A 85 -15.00 -8.05 25.96
C GLU A 85 -13.81 -9.00 26.10
N LYS A 86 -12.81 -8.81 25.22
CA LYS A 86 -11.59 -9.62 25.26
C LYS A 86 -11.03 -9.55 26.69
N PRO A 87 -10.81 -10.69 27.36
CA PRO A 87 -10.32 -10.69 28.73
C PRO A 87 -9.00 -9.92 28.75
N LYS A 88 -8.87 -8.97 29.69
CA LYS A 88 -7.62 -8.22 29.93
C LYS A 88 -6.48 -9.25 30.07
N LYS A 89 -5.69 -9.42 29.01
CA LYS A 89 -4.56 -10.35 28.98
C LYS A 89 -3.62 -9.97 30.12
N LYS A 90 -3.31 -10.92 31.00
CA LYS A 90 -2.31 -10.75 32.05
C LYS A 90 -1.02 -10.24 31.43
N GLU A 91 -0.58 -9.06 31.86
CA GLU A 91 0.69 -8.43 31.51
C GLU A 91 1.85 -9.34 31.98
N ARG A 92 2.26 -10.31 31.15
CA ARG A 92 3.66 -10.75 31.19
C ARG A 92 4.45 -9.62 30.56
N SER A 93 5.41 -9.07 31.30
CA SER A 93 6.28 -8.01 30.79
C SER A 93 6.89 -8.46 29.46
N SER A 94 6.53 -7.78 28.37
CA SER A 94 7.06 -8.06 27.05
C SER A 94 8.58 -7.84 27.11
N THR A 95 9.35 -8.90 26.91
CA THR A 95 10.79 -8.77 26.84
C THR A 95 11.15 -8.14 25.50
N ALA A 96 12.18 -7.29 25.47
CA ALA A 96 12.66 -6.70 24.22
C ALA A 96 13.05 -7.76 23.18
N GLY A 97 13.47 -8.95 23.63
CA GLY A 97 13.76 -10.11 22.77
C GLY A 97 12.53 -10.67 22.06
N SER A 98 11.40 -10.83 22.76
CA SER A 98 10.13 -11.26 22.15
C SER A 98 9.62 -10.24 21.14
N ALA A 99 9.69 -8.94 21.46
CA ALA A 99 9.30 -7.89 20.52
C ALA A 99 10.17 -7.91 19.25
N ALA A 100 11.49 -8.05 19.39
CA ALA A 100 12.40 -8.14 18.26
C ALA A 100 12.11 -9.36 17.37
N LYS A 101 11.83 -10.51 18.00
CA LYS A 101 11.47 -11.75 17.30
C LYS A 101 10.16 -11.61 16.52
N GLY A 102 9.13 -11.01 17.14
CA GLY A 102 7.86 -10.68 16.47
C GLY A 102 8.07 -9.74 15.29
N MET A 103 8.87 -8.67 15.47
CA MET A 103 9.19 -7.72 14.39
C MET A 103 9.94 -8.39 13.23
N LEU A 104 10.95 -9.22 13.50
CA LEU A 104 11.68 -9.91 12.44
C LEU A 104 10.80 -10.90 11.68
N SER A 105 9.92 -11.63 12.37
CA SER A 105 8.94 -12.52 11.73
C SER A 105 7.97 -11.76 10.83
N PHE A 106 7.44 -10.64 11.31
CA PHE A 106 6.42 -9.87 10.60
C PHE A 106 6.99 -9.06 9.42
N PHE A 107 8.09 -8.34 9.64
CA PHE A 107 8.66 -7.43 8.64
C PHE A 107 9.64 -8.11 7.69
N THR A 108 9.92 -9.41 7.80
CA THR A 108 10.90 -10.09 6.93
C THR A 108 10.41 -11.44 6.39
N ILE A 109 11.03 -11.90 5.30
CA ILE A 109 10.85 -13.24 4.74
C ILE A 109 11.62 -14.31 5.51
N LEU A 110 12.46 -13.93 6.48
CA LEU A 110 13.25 -14.87 7.25
C LEU A 110 12.32 -15.81 8.05
N PRO A 111 12.60 -17.12 8.06
CA PRO A 111 11.80 -18.09 8.80
C PRO A 111 12.10 -17.97 10.30
N VAL A 112 11.45 -17.01 10.96
CA VAL A 112 11.52 -16.79 12.40
C VAL A 112 10.27 -17.39 13.05
N ASP A 113 10.47 -18.39 13.91
CA ASP A 113 9.38 -19.08 14.62
C ASP A 113 8.81 -18.23 15.75
N ALA A 114 8.00 -17.21 15.41
CA ALA A 114 7.36 -16.31 16.36
C ALA A 114 5.97 -16.82 16.77
N ASP A 115 5.66 -16.75 18.06
CA ASP A 115 4.33 -17.09 18.57
C ASP A 115 3.45 -15.86 18.79
N ASN A 116 2.19 -16.06 19.20
CA ASN A 116 1.26 -14.96 19.46
C ASN A 116 1.74 -13.99 20.54
N SER A 117 2.55 -14.46 21.50
CA SER A 117 3.10 -13.59 22.56
C SER A 117 4.23 -12.69 22.04
N ASP A 118 5.01 -13.17 21.06
CA ASP A 118 6.00 -12.37 20.35
C ASP A 118 5.33 -11.28 19.49
N ILE A 119 4.20 -11.59 18.85
CA ILE A 119 3.39 -10.61 18.09
C ILE A 119 2.74 -9.58 19.02
N ASP A 120 2.18 -10.01 20.16
CA ASP A 120 1.66 -9.08 21.17
C ASP A 120 2.78 -8.15 21.69
N ALA A 121 3.98 -8.69 21.94
CA ALA A 121 5.15 -7.93 22.37
C ALA A 121 5.61 -6.94 21.30
N MET A 122 5.56 -7.31 20.02
CA MET A 122 5.80 -6.41 18.89
C MET A 122 4.80 -5.26 18.91
N ASN A 123 3.50 -5.54 19.02
CA ASN A 123 2.45 -4.52 19.03
C ASN A 123 2.61 -3.53 20.20
N GLN A 124 2.94 -4.02 21.40
CA GLN A 124 3.20 -3.18 22.58
C GLN A 124 4.44 -2.28 22.42
N ASN A 125 5.42 -2.75 21.64
CA ASN A 125 6.71 -2.11 21.47
C ASN A 125 6.94 -1.65 20.02
N PHE A 126 5.87 -1.35 19.27
CA PHE A 126 5.95 -0.95 17.86
C PHE A 126 6.87 0.26 17.63
N TRP A 127 7.02 1.11 18.66
CA TRP A 127 7.96 2.23 18.68
C TRP A 127 9.44 1.84 18.52
N LEU A 128 9.82 0.57 18.72
CA LEU A 128 11.17 0.05 18.45
C LEU A 128 11.43 -0.26 16.96
N THR A 129 10.41 -0.20 16.11
CA THR A 129 10.52 -0.55 14.68
C THR A 129 11.63 0.23 13.95
N PRO A 130 11.81 1.56 14.12
CA PRO A 130 12.91 2.27 13.47
C PRO A 130 14.29 1.81 13.94
N MET A 131 14.44 1.48 15.23
CA MET A 131 15.70 1.01 15.79
C MET A 131 16.06 -0.39 15.31
N LEU A 132 15.11 -1.32 15.32
CA LEU A 132 15.38 -2.72 15.00
C LEU A 132 15.29 -2.97 13.49
N ILE A 133 14.11 -2.70 12.92
CA ILE A 133 13.81 -2.97 11.53
C ILE A 133 14.42 -1.90 10.62
N GLY A 134 14.39 -0.63 11.02
CA GLY A 134 15.05 0.44 10.25
C GLY A 134 16.56 0.24 10.12
N VAL A 135 17.26 -0.11 11.21
CA VAL A 135 18.70 -0.42 11.15
C VAL A 135 18.97 -1.70 10.37
N PHE A 136 18.19 -2.76 10.57
CA PHE A 136 18.34 -4.01 9.82
C PHE A 136 18.23 -3.77 8.30
N TYR A 137 17.16 -3.11 7.85
CA TYR A 137 16.97 -2.78 6.44
C TYR A 137 18.00 -1.77 5.94
N GLY A 138 18.42 -0.80 6.76
CA GLY A 138 19.46 0.15 6.41
C GLY A 138 20.82 -0.50 6.15
N ILE A 139 21.25 -1.42 7.02
CA ILE A 139 22.48 -2.20 6.83
C ILE A 139 22.36 -3.10 5.61
N LEU A 140 21.23 -3.81 5.47
CA LEU A 140 20.97 -4.67 4.32
C LEU A 140 21.02 -3.88 3.01
N ALA A 141 20.45 -2.67 2.98
CA ALA A 141 20.46 -1.78 1.83
C ALA A 141 21.89 -1.37 1.45
N VAL A 142 22.71 -0.97 2.43
CA VAL A 142 24.10 -0.56 2.20
C VAL A 142 24.95 -1.72 1.69
N ILE A 143 24.85 -2.90 2.31
CA ILE A 143 25.61 -4.09 1.91
C ILE A 143 25.21 -4.53 0.50
N SER A 144 23.90 -4.62 0.23
CA SER A 144 23.37 -5.01 -1.08
C SER A 144 23.83 -4.02 -2.16
N PHE A 145 23.73 -2.72 -1.87
CA PHE A 145 24.19 -1.68 -2.79
C PHE A 145 25.67 -1.79 -3.06
N TYR A 146 26.50 -1.94 -2.02
CA TYR A 146 27.95 -2.06 -2.16
C TYR A 146 28.35 -3.24 -3.06
N ILE A 147 27.68 -4.38 -2.92
CA ILE A 147 27.91 -5.58 -3.75
C ILE A 147 27.42 -5.36 -5.18
N PHE A 148 26.17 -4.94 -5.37
CA PHE A 148 25.58 -4.85 -6.70
C PHE A 148 26.15 -3.71 -7.54
N GLN A 149 26.48 -2.58 -6.93
CA GLN A 149 27.16 -1.49 -7.65
C GLN A 149 28.53 -1.94 -8.17
N TRP A 150 29.25 -2.77 -7.42
CA TRP A 150 30.55 -3.28 -7.82
C TRP A 150 30.43 -4.30 -8.96
N LEU A 151 29.39 -5.13 -8.95
CA LEU A 151 29.15 -6.15 -9.98
C LEU A 151 28.51 -5.61 -11.27
N PHE A 152 27.58 -4.66 -11.15
CA PHE A 152 26.66 -4.28 -12.23
C PHE A 152 26.66 -2.78 -12.55
N GLY A 153 27.45 -1.98 -11.83
CA GLY A 153 27.46 -0.52 -11.93
C GLY A 153 26.38 0.15 -11.10
N PHE A 154 26.51 1.47 -10.94
CA PHE A 154 25.75 2.26 -9.98
C PHE A 154 24.21 2.17 -10.15
N ASN A 155 23.71 2.41 -11.36
CA ASN A 155 22.27 2.47 -11.64
C ASN A 155 21.58 1.11 -11.41
N LEU A 156 22.16 0.03 -11.95
CA LEU A 156 21.62 -1.32 -11.76
C LEU A 156 21.82 -1.79 -10.31
N GLY A 157 22.89 -1.35 -9.65
CA GLY A 157 23.12 -1.58 -8.23
C GLY A 157 22.00 -1.05 -7.34
N ILE A 158 21.52 0.19 -7.58
CA ILE A 158 20.38 0.75 -6.83
C ILE A 158 19.11 -0.06 -7.08
N LEU A 159 18.81 -0.36 -8.35
CA LEU A 159 17.61 -1.11 -8.72
C LEU A 159 17.56 -2.48 -8.03
N LEU A 160 18.67 -3.23 -8.06
CA LEU A 160 18.78 -4.55 -7.42
C LEU A 160 18.70 -4.45 -5.89
N THR A 161 19.28 -3.41 -5.29
CA THR A 161 19.12 -3.14 -3.85
C THR A 161 17.65 -2.91 -3.50
N MET A 162 16.93 -2.07 -4.25
CA MET A 162 15.50 -1.87 -4.02
C MET A 162 14.71 -3.18 -4.13
N ALA A 163 15.03 -4.02 -5.14
CA ALA A 163 14.40 -5.33 -5.30
C ALA A 163 14.65 -6.24 -4.08
N VAL A 164 15.86 -6.27 -3.54
CA VAL A 164 16.17 -7.02 -2.31
C VAL A 164 15.34 -6.52 -1.12
N LEU A 165 15.22 -5.20 -0.92
CA LEU A 165 14.45 -4.66 0.21
C LEU A 165 12.95 -4.98 0.08
N ILE A 166 12.40 -4.88 -1.14
CA ILE A 166 10.99 -5.20 -1.44
C ILE A 166 10.70 -6.69 -1.21
N VAL A 167 11.54 -7.59 -1.73
CA VAL A 167 11.36 -9.03 -1.55
C VAL A 167 11.57 -9.44 -0.09
N MET A 168 12.56 -8.85 0.59
CA MET A 168 12.85 -9.15 1.98
C MET A 168 11.67 -8.85 2.89
N ASN A 169 10.87 -7.81 2.62
CA ASN A 169 9.65 -7.51 3.39
C ASN A 169 8.38 -8.20 2.85
N ARG A 170 8.50 -9.15 1.91
CA ARG A 170 7.38 -9.83 1.25
C ARG A 170 6.40 -8.88 0.54
N MET A 171 6.89 -7.73 0.08
CA MET A 171 6.07 -6.67 -0.52
C MET A 171 5.03 -6.06 0.43
N LEU A 172 5.14 -6.28 1.75
CA LEU A 172 4.18 -5.83 2.76
C LEU A 172 3.83 -4.35 2.67
N HIS A 173 4.83 -3.49 2.47
CA HIS A 173 4.59 -2.05 2.39
C HIS A 173 4.03 -1.61 1.04
N LEU A 174 4.36 -2.36 -0.02
CA LEU A 174 3.88 -2.08 -1.37
C LEU A 174 2.41 -2.45 -1.52
N ASP A 175 2.03 -3.59 -0.94
CA ASP A 175 0.64 -4.03 -0.78
C ASP A 175 -0.18 -2.94 -0.06
N GLY A 176 0.31 -2.49 1.11
CA GLY A 176 -0.33 -1.40 1.83
C GLY A 176 -0.43 -0.07 1.04
N LEU A 177 0.55 0.24 0.19
CA LEU A 177 0.49 1.38 -0.72
C LEU A 177 -0.61 1.20 -1.79
N MET A 178 -0.77 -0.02 -2.33
CA MET A 178 -1.81 -0.33 -3.31
C MET A 178 -3.19 -0.15 -2.70
N ASP A 179 -3.45 -0.82 -1.56
CA ASP A 179 -4.76 -0.76 -0.90
C ASP A 179 -5.09 0.66 -0.46
N THR A 180 -4.12 1.38 0.10
CA THR A 180 -4.30 2.79 0.49
C THR A 180 -4.59 3.67 -0.73
N ALA A 181 -3.92 3.43 -1.86
CA ALA A 181 -4.15 4.21 -3.08
C ALA A 181 -5.53 3.93 -3.70
N ASP A 182 -5.99 2.69 -3.75
CA ASP A 182 -7.35 2.37 -4.20
C ASP A 182 -8.39 2.97 -3.26
N GLY A 183 -8.17 2.82 -1.94
CA GLY A 183 -8.96 3.48 -0.92
C GLY A 183 -9.05 5.00 -1.12
N LEU A 184 -7.96 5.69 -1.45
CA LEU A 184 -7.93 7.15 -1.62
C LEU A 184 -8.45 7.65 -2.97
N THR A 185 -8.42 6.83 -4.02
CA THR A 185 -8.80 7.25 -5.38
C THR A 185 -10.31 7.19 -5.63
N VAL A 186 -11.05 6.43 -4.83
CA VAL A 186 -12.51 6.43 -4.87
C VAL A 186 -13.08 7.76 -4.41
N ALA A 187 -14.12 8.24 -5.08
CA ALA A 187 -14.93 9.36 -4.62
C ALA A 187 -16.17 8.83 -3.91
N GLY A 188 -16.58 9.45 -2.81
CA GLY A 188 -17.78 9.03 -2.10
C GLY A 188 -17.71 9.31 -0.61
N THR A 189 -18.43 8.50 0.16
CA THR A 189 -18.41 8.56 1.62
C THR A 189 -17.21 7.80 2.19
N GLN A 190 -16.98 7.94 3.49
CA GLN A 190 -15.94 7.19 4.19
C GLN A 190 -16.11 5.67 4.03
N GLU A 191 -17.35 5.18 3.97
CA GLU A 191 -17.67 3.77 3.76
C GLU A 191 -17.25 3.29 2.36
N ASP A 192 -17.36 4.14 1.33
CA ASP A 192 -16.90 3.81 -0.02
C ASP A 192 -15.38 3.68 -0.08
N HIS A 193 -14.66 4.61 0.58
CA HIS A 193 -13.20 4.54 0.74
C HIS A 193 -12.76 3.28 1.49
N VAL A 194 -13.43 2.93 2.60
CA VAL A 194 -13.15 1.71 3.37
C VAL A 194 -13.48 0.44 2.60
N ARG A 195 -14.54 0.45 1.79
CA ARG A 195 -14.90 -0.68 0.91
C ARG A 195 -13.81 -0.93 -0.12
N ALA A 196 -13.29 0.13 -0.75
CA ALA A 196 -12.20 0.02 -1.72
C ALA A 196 -10.88 -0.43 -1.07
N LEU A 197 -10.56 0.08 0.12
CA LEU A 197 -9.39 -0.35 0.90
C LEU A 197 -9.42 -1.86 1.23
N LYS A 198 -10.60 -2.49 1.29
CA LYS A 198 -10.79 -3.91 1.59
C LYS A 198 -11.10 -4.76 0.35
N ASP A 199 -11.12 -4.16 -0.83
CA ASP A 199 -11.38 -4.89 -2.06
C ASP A 199 -10.17 -5.76 -2.38
N THR A 200 -10.42 -7.01 -2.76
CA THR A 200 -9.35 -7.93 -3.17
C THR A 200 -8.89 -7.67 -4.61
N HIS A 201 -9.62 -6.86 -5.38
CA HIS A 201 -9.25 -6.48 -6.73
C HIS A 201 -8.41 -5.21 -6.72
N VAL A 202 -7.35 -5.22 -7.52
CA VAL A 202 -6.47 -4.07 -7.69
C VAL A 202 -7.08 -3.09 -8.70
N GLY A 203 -7.27 -1.84 -8.27
CA GLY A 203 -7.70 -0.74 -9.10
C GLY A 203 -6.57 -0.09 -9.93
N ALA A 204 -6.96 0.71 -10.92
CA ALA A 204 -5.99 1.47 -11.71
C ALA A 204 -5.22 2.50 -10.85
N GLY A 205 -5.85 3.00 -9.79
CA GLY A 205 -5.24 3.92 -8.82
C GLY A 205 -4.03 3.32 -8.12
N ALA A 206 -4.18 2.11 -7.57
CA ALA A 206 -3.10 1.35 -6.97
C ALA A 206 -1.90 1.15 -7.91
N ILE A 207 -2.17 0.70 -9.15
CA ILE A 207 -1.11 0.45 -10.15
C ILE A 207 -0.33 1.73 -10.44
N VAL A 208 -1.03 2.83 -10.71
CA VAL A 208 -0.38 4.12 -11.01
C VAL A 208 0.42 4.62 -9.79
N ALA A 209 -0.13 4.51 -8.58
CA ALA A 209 0.55 4.94 -7.37
C ALA A 209 1.86 4.17 -7.14
N VAL A 210 1.83 2.83 -7.23
CA VAL A 210 3.03 1.99 -7.07
C VAL A 210 4.09 2.33 -8.12
N ILE A 211 3.70 2.42 -9.40
CA ILE A 211 4.64 2.73 -10.49
C ILE A 211 5.30 4.09 -10.24
N LEU A 212 4.52 5.12 -9.91
CA LEU A 212 5.05 6.46 -9.66
C LEU A 212 5.98 6.48 -8.45
N ILE A 213 5.60 5.85 -7.33
CA ILE A 213 6.41 5.84 -6.11
C ILE A 213 7.72 5.06 -6.32
N LEU A 214 7.68 3.89 -6.96
CA LEU A 214 8.89 3.10 -7.22
C LEU A 214 9.84 3.81 -8.18
N ILE A 215 9.33 4.37 -9.28
CA ILE A 215 10.14 5.10 -10.26
C ILE A 215 10.72 6.37 -9.63
N ALA A 216 9.91 7.15 -8.91
CA ALA A 216 10.39 8.36 -8.24
C ALA A 216 11.46 8.03 -7.18
N THR A 217 11.27 6.94 -6.43
CA THR A 217 12.25 6.49 -5.43
C THR A 217 13.56 6.06 -6.10
N LEU A 218 13.48 5.32 -7.20
CA LEU A 218 14.65 4.91 -7.99
C LEU A 218 15.45 6.12 -8.49
N PHE A 219 14.77 7.09 -9.11
CA PHE A 219 15.43 8.30 -9.61
C PHE A 219 15.96 9.19 -8.48
N ALA A 220 15.26 9.26 -7.34
CA ALA A 220 15.74 9.99 -6.17
C ALA A 220 17.06 9.39 -5.66
N TYR A 221 17.16 8.06 -5.55
CA TYR A 221 18.42 7.41 -5.19
C TYR A 221 19.54 7.62 -6.22
N MET A 222 19.21 7.58 -7.51
CA MET A 222 20.17 7.80 -8.60
C MET A 222 20.71 9.25 -8.67
N THR A 223 20.05 10.19 -8.00
CA THR A 223 20.50 11.59 -7.93
C THR A 223 21.75 11.74 -7.04
N PHE A 224 21.98 10.81 -6.13
CA PHE A 224 23.12 10.85 -5.23
C PHE A 224 24.37 10.21 -5.87
N GLY A 225 25.57 10.67 -5.51
CA GLY A 225 26.81 9.93 -5.80
C GLY A 225 26.95 8.72 -4.88
N PHE A 226 28.00 7.90 -5.07
CA PHE A 226 28.23 6.67 -4.29
C PHE A 226 28.09 6.84 -2.77
N LEU A 227 28.78 7.81 -2.16
CA LEU A 227 28.70 8.07 -0.72
C LEU A 227 27.31 8.59 -0.31
N GLY A 228 26.70 9.44 -1.14
CA GLY A 228 25.35 9.96 -0.88
C GLY A 228 24.30 8.84 -0.92
N ALA A 229 24.43 7.88 -1.84
CA ALA A 229 23.55 6.73 -1.94
C ALA A 229 23.66 5.82 -0.71
N ILE A 230 24.87 5.50 -0.22
CA ILE A 230 25.08 4.72 1.01
C ILE A 230 24.31 5.33 2.19
N VAL A 231 24.32 6.65 2.29
CA VAL A 231 23.68 7.34 3.41
C VAL A 231 22.19 7.44 3.21
N ALA A 232 21.75 7.85 2.01
CA ALA A 232 20.35 7.96 1.67
C ALA A 232 19.64 6.60 1.85
N LEU A 233 20.29 5.48 1.55
CA LEU A 233 19.77 4.14 1.76
C LEU A 233 19.55 3.86 3.25
N PHE A 234 20.58 4.05 4.09
CA PHE A 234 20.46 3.78 5.53
C PHE A 234 19.46 4.72 6.21
N VAL A 235 19.62 6.03 6.01
CA VAL A 235 18.74 7.05 6.61
C VAL A 235 17.33 6.92 6.07
N GLY A 236 17.17 6.61 4.78
CA GLY A 236 15.87 6.36 4.16
C GLY A 236 15.12 5.21 4.84
N GLU A 237 15.78 4.10 5.15
CA GLU A 237 15.14 2.99 5.85
C GLU A 237 14.75 3.33 7.30
N VAL A 238 15.64 3.94 8.07
CA VAL A 238 15.32 4.35 9.46
C VAL A 238 14.16 5.34 9.49
N THR A 239 14.19 6.34 8.60
CA THR A 239 13.15 7.39 8.54
C THR A 239 11.83 6.89 7.98
N ALA A 240 11.84 5.93 7.05
CA ALA A 240 10.63 5.26 6.58
C ALA A 240 9.91 4.53 7.71
N LYS A 241 10.64 3.86 8.62
CA LYS A 241 10.02 3.22 9.79
C LYS A 241 9.53 4.27 10.80
N MET A 242 10.21 5.40 10.89
CA MET A 242 9.78 6.54 11.71
C MET A 242 8.45 7.12 11.22
N THR A 243 8.18 7.15 9.91
CA THR A 243 6.88 7.61 9.38
C THR A 243 5.76 6.65 9.77
N GLN A 244 6.03 5.35 9.92
CA GLN A 244 5.07 4.37 10.43
C GLN A 244 4.76 4.62 11.91
N VAL A 245 5.79 4.79 12.75
CA VAL A 245 5.59 5.08 14.18
C VAL A 245 4.87 6.41 14.39
N ALA A 246 5.18 7.42 13.59
CA ALA A 246 4.46 8.69 13.58
C ALA A 246 2.99 8.50 13.17
N ALA A 247 2.72 7.74 12.11
CA ALA A 247 1.36 7.47 11.67
C ALA A 247 0.57 6.69 12.73
N ALA A 248 1.21 5.74 13.42
CA ALA A 248 0.63 4.99 14.52
C ALA A 248 0.32 5.88 15.74
N ALA A 249 1.23 6.78 16.13
CA ALA A 249 1.05 7.61 17.32
C ALA A 249 0.02 8.74 17.19
N PHE A 250 -0.31 9.13 15.95
CA PHE A 250 -1.25 10.21 15.65
C PHE A 250 -2.49 9.72 14.87
N GLY A 251 -2.62 8.40 14.68
CA GLY A 251 -3.73 7.74 14.00
C GLY A 251 -4.77 7.21 14.98
N GLU A 252 -6.02 7.11 14.52
CA GLU A 252 -7.05 6.37 15.27
C GLU A 252 -6.90 4.87 14.99
N PRO A 253 -6.95 3.97 15.99
CA PRO A 253 -6.68 2.56 15.79
C PRO A 253 -7.83 1.85 15.06
N GLY A 254 -7.51 1.19 13.94
CA GLY A 254 -8.43 0.30 13.25
C GLY A 254 -8.53 -1.09 13.89
N ASN A 255 -9.09 -2.04 13.14
CA ASN A 255 -9.16 -3.45 13.53
C ASN A 255 -7.93 -4.23 13.04
N GLY A 256 -7.70 -5.41 13.64
CA GLY A 256 -6.62 -6.33 13.25
C GLY A 256 -5.27 -6.02 13.90
N MET A 257 -4.25 -6.78 13.50
CA MET A 257 -2.93 -6.79 14.13
C MET A 257 -2.24 -5.42 14.14
N ALA A 258 -2.25 -4.71 13.01
CA ALA A 258 -1.69 -3.36 12.94
C ALA A 258 -2.50 -2.34 13.74
N GLY A 259 -3.81 -2.54 13.90
CA GLY A 259 -4.65 -1.73 14.79
C GLY A 259 -4.20 -1.82 16.26
N ASP A 260 -3.74 -3.00 16.70
CA ASP A 260 -3.16 -3.16 18.04
C ASP A 260 -1.81 -2.44 18.19
N SER A 261 -0.99 -2.40 17.13
CA SER A 261 0.23 -1.57 17.10
C SER A 261 -0.08 -0.07 17.22
N VAL A 262 -1.09 0.42 16.48
CA VAL A 262 -1.56 1.82 16.56
C VAL A 262 -2.07 2.13 17.97
N ARG A 263 -2.92 1.27 18.53
CA ARG A 263 -3.51 1.43 19.87
C ARG A 263 -2.47 1.52 20.98
N ASN A 264 -1.37 0.78 20.84
CA ASN A 264 -0.32 0.70 21.84
C ASN A 264 0.84 1.70 21.62
N THR A 265 0.78 2.52 20.57
CA THR A 265 1.79 3.54 20.29
C THR A 265 1.26 4.90 20.71
N ASP A 266 1.68 5.36 21.89
CA ASP A 266 1.36 6.70 22.38
C ASP A 266 2.39 7.76 21.93
N LYS A 267 2.09 9.03 22.24
CA LYS A 267 2.96 10.17 21.88
C LYS A 267 4.30 10.15 22.61
N ASP A 268 4.38 9.58 23.81
CA ASP A 268 5.61 9.51 24.60
C ASP A 268 6.57 8.47 24.01
N LYS A 269 6.05 7.30 23.64
CA LYS A 269 6.74 6.26 22.88
C LYS A 269 7.18 6.77 21.52
N PHE A 270 6.37 7.59 20.85
CA PHE A 270 6.78 8.27 19.62
C PHE A 270 7.96 9.21 19.83
N ILE A 271 7.95 10.07 20.86
CA ILE A 271 9.08 10.96 21.16
C ILE A 271 10.34 10.15 21.43
N LEU A 272 10.23 9.07 22.22
CA LEU A 272 11.35 8.18 22.50
C LEU A 272 11.91 7.53 21.22
N SER A 273 11.03 6.98 20.38
CA SER A 273 11.38 6.40 19.09
C SER A 273 12.05 7.41 18.16
N TYR A 274 11.53 8.64 18.13
CA TYR A 274 12.08 9.74 17.36
C TYR A 274 13.51 10.09 17.80
N LEU A 275 13.74 10.28 19.10
CA LEU A 275 15.06 10.60 19.64
C LEU A 275 16.08 9.48 19.35
N ILE A 276 15.66 8.22 19.49
CA ILE A 276 16.51 7.06 19.15
C ILE A 276 16.82 7.04 17.66
N SER A 277 15.84 7.28 16.80
CA SER A 277 16.02 7.31 15.34
C SER A 277 17.00 8.42 14.92
N VAL A 278 16.89 9.61 15.53
CA VAL A 278 17.83 10.71 15.32
C VAL A 278 19.23 10.30 15.77
N ALA A 279 19.38 9.72 16.97
CA ALA A 279 20.67 9.26 17.47
C ALA A 279 21.32 8.23 16.53
N ILE A 280 20.54 7.27 16.01
CA ILE A 280 21.00 6.26 15.04
C ILE A 280 21.48 6.92 13.75
N CYS A 281 20.72 7.85 13.19
CA CYS A 281 21.13 8.59 11.99
C CYS A 281 22.40 9.43 12.22
N VAL A 282 22.55 10.03 13.41
CA VAL A 282 23.76 10.77 13.78
C VAL A 282 24.97 9.84 13.94
N ILE A 283 24.80 8.68 14.57
CA ILE A 283 25.87 7.67 14.71
C ILE A 283 26.31 7.19 13.31
N TRP A 284 25.34 6.88 12.45
CA TRP A 284 25.63 6.51 11.06
C TRP A 284 26.39 7.61 10.32
N ALA A 285 25.95 8.85 10.47
CA ALA A 285 26.61 10.01 9.89
C ALA A 285 28.07 10.13 10.35
N VAL A 286 28.34 10.01 11.65
CA VAL A 286 29.70 10.06 12.21
C VAL A 286 30.56 8.91 11.69
N ILE A 287 30.02 7.70 11.58
CA ILE A 287 30.75 6.54 11.03
C ILE A 287 31.16 6.80 9.57
N VAL A 288 30.22 7.26 8.74
CA VAL A 288 30.50 7.55 7.33
C VAL A 288 31.54 8.66 7.19
N ILE A 289 31.41 9.76 7.93
CA ILE A 289 32.40 10.85 7.93
C ILE A 289 33.77 10.34 8.37
N GLY A 290 33.83 9.53 9.43
CA GLY A 290 35.08 8.94 9.92
C GLY A 290 35.78 8.07 8.87
N ILE A 291 35.02 7.25 8.13
CA ILE A 291 35.54 6.47 7.01
C ILE A 291 36.07 7.39 5.90
N VAL A 292 35.32 8.42 5.53
CA VAL A 292 35.71 9.37 4.47
C VAL A 292 37.01 10.10 4.82
N ILE A 293 37.13 10.61 6.06
CA ILE A 293 38.35 11.27 6.54
C ILE A 293 39.54 10.30 6.48
N THR A 294 39.35 9.05 6.92
CA THR A 294 40.41 8.03 6.96
C THR A 294 40.86 7.59 5.56
N VAL A 295 39.93 7.50 4.60
CA VAL A 295 40.25 7.03 3.24
C VAL A 295 40.83 8.14 2.36
N ASN A 296 40.38 9.38 2.53
CA ASN A 296 40.73 10.48 1.63
C ASN A 296 41.80 11.44 2.20
N ASP A 297 42.36 11.18 3.39
CA ASP A 297 43.31 12.08 4.10
C ASP A 297 42.87 13.56 4.09
N SER A 298 41.56 13.79 4.06
CA SER A 298 40.96 15.11 3.83
C SER A 298 40.25 15.58 5.09
N VAL A 299 40.50 16.83 5.47
CA VAL A 299 39.76 17.53 6.53
C VAL A 299 38.36 17.92 6.01
N TRP A 300 37.40 18.04 6.94
CA TRP A 300 36.00 18.44 6.73
C TRP A 300 35.76 19.28 5.46
N SER A 301 35.03 18.70 4.52
CA SER A 301 34.68 19.29 3.24
C SER A 301 33.30 19.95 3.30
N LYS A 302 32.97 20.77 2.29
CA LYS A 302 31.60 21.30 2.14
C LYS A 302 30.55 20.18 2.02
N PHE A 303 30.92 19.02 1.46
CA PHE A 303 30.05 17.85 1.37
C PHE A 303 29.63 17.34 2.76
N ASP A 304 30.52 17.38 3.75
CA ASP A 304 30.23 16.93 5.13
C ASP A 304 29.24 17.87 5.84
N THR A 305 29.23 19.16 5.51
CA THR A 305 28.23 20.10 6.02
C THR A 305 26.85 19.84 5.41
N TYR A 306 26.76 19.64 4.09
CA TYR A 306 25.50 19.36 3.41
C TYR A 306 24.87 18.05 3.85
N PHE A 307 25.74 17.10 4.18
CA PHE A 307 25.39 15.82 4.74
C PHE A 307 24.67 15.93 6.10
N VAL A 308 25.25 16.67 7.05
CA VAL A 308 24.65 16.89 8.38
C VAL A 308 23.29 17.60 8.27
N ILE A 309 23.21 18.61 7.41
CA ILE A 309 21.96 19.37 7.23
C ILE A 309 20.88 18.50 6.59
N SER A 310 21.24 17.69 5.59
CA SER A 310 20.28 16.75 4.97
C SER A 310 19.74 15.79 6.02
N ALA A 311 20.60 15.12 6.80
CA ALA A 311 20.17 14.22 7.87
C ALA A 311 19.26 14.90 8.91
N ALA A 312 19.56 16.15 9.28
CA ALA A 312 18.71 16.94 10.18
C ALA A 312 17.33 17.25 9.58
N LEU A 313 17.27 17.58 8.29
CA LEU A 313 16.00 17.81 7.60
C LEU A 313 15.19 16.52 7.45
N ALA A 314 15.83 15.37 7.23
CA ALA A 314 15.17 14.04 7.23
C ALA A 314 14.42 13.78 8.53
N ALA A 315 15.06 14.10 9.66
CA ALA A 315 14.47 13.96 10.99
C ALA A 315 13.19 14.81 11.14
N ILE A 316 13.06 15.92 10.41
CA ILE A 316 11.85 16.76 10.46
C ILE A 316 10.79 16.25 9.49
N VAL A 317 11.17 15.94 8.25
CA VAL A 317 10.22 15.54 7.19
C VAL A 317 9.52 14.23 7.52
N ALA A 318 10.25 13.23 7.99
CA ALA A 318 9.71 11.89 8.26
C ALA A 318 8.54 11.87 9.26
N PRO A 319 8.66 12.42 10.49
CA PRO A 319 7.54 12.44 11.43
C PRO A 319 6.39 13.30 10.94
N LEU A 320 6.65 14.43 10.27
CA LEU A 320 5.60 15.28 9.70
C LEU A 320 4.81 14.53 8.61
N TRP A 321 5.50 13.75 7.78
CA TRP A 321 4.87 12.94 6.74
C TRP A 321 4.00 11.84 7.35
N GLY A 322 4.48 11.14 8.37
CA GLY A 322 3.67 10.14 9.07
C GLY A 322 2.43 10.73 9.74
N VAL A 323 2.55 11.92 10.35
CA VAL A 323 1.39 12.66 10.88
C VAL A 323 0.42 13.06 9.76
N ALA A 324 0.92 13.47 8.60
CA ALA A 324 0.07 13.80 7.45
C ALA A 324 -0.69 12.56 6.96
N MET A 325 -0.02 11.41 6.87
CA MET A 325 -0.65 10.14 6.51
C MET A 325 -1.70 9.69 7.51
N ALA A 326 -1.44 9.83 8.82
CA ALA A 326 -2.44 9.56 9.85
C ALA A 326 -3.67 10.45 9.72
N LYS A 327 -3.49 11.76 9.50
CA LYS A 327 -4.60 12.69 9.30
C LYS A 327 -5.40 12.39 8.04
N LEU A 328 -4.72 12.02 6.96
CA LEU A 328 -5.35 11.62 5.70
C LEU A 328 -6.19 10.36 5.91
N ALA A 329 -5.63 9.34 6.56
CA ALA A 329 -6.31 8.09 6.84
C ALA A 329 -7.49 8.27 7.82
N ASN A 330 -7.33 9.02 8.90
CA ASN A 330 -8.42 9.31 9.82
C ASN A 330 -9.56 10.09 9.13
N LYS A 331 -9.24 10.95 8.16
CA LYS A 331 -10.25 11.70 7.40
C LYS A 331 -11.00 10.81 6.40
N ASN A 332 -10.29 9.93 5.69
CA ASN A 332 -10.85 9.18 4.56
C ASN A 332 -11.35 7.78 4.95
N PHE A 333 -10.72 7.13 5.93
CA PHE A 333 -11.04 5.78 6.40
C PHE A 333 -11.58 5.76 7.83
N GLY A 334 -11.22 6.77 8.64
CA GLY A 334 -11.58 6.83 10.07
C GLY A 334 -10.56 6.18 11.00
N TYR A 335 -9.53 5.55 10.44
CA TYR A 335 -8.51 4.84 11.20
C TYR A 335 -7.22 4.69 10.41
N VAL A 336 -6.14 4.34 11.13
CA VAL A 336 -4.87 3.87 10.60
C VAL A 336 -4.80 2.35 10.81
N ASN A 337 -4.53 1.61 9.73
CA ASN A 337 -4.30 0.17 9.71
C ASN A 337 -2.93 -0.16 9.11
N GLY A 338 -2.66 -1.45 8.88
CA GLY A 338 -1.38 -1.93 8.33
C GLY A 338 -1.08 -1.33 6.96
N ASP A 339 -2.10 -1.15 6.14
CA ASP A 339 -1.96 -0.67 4.77
C ASP A 339 -1.49 0.79 4.76
N VAL A 340 -2.13 1.64 5.59
CA VAL A 340 -1.73 3.03 5.78
C VAL A 340 -0.31 3.14 6.34
N LEU A 341 0.07 2.23 7.26
CA LEU A 341 1.46 2.17 7.76
C LEU A 341 2.43 1.74 6.66
N GLY A 342 2.04 0.83 5.76
CA GLY A 342 2.81 0.45 4.56
C GLY A 342 2.98 1.61 3.58
N ALA A 343 1.88 2.27 3.24
CA ALA A 343 1.86 3.45 2.38
C ALA A 343 2.70 4.60 2.97
N SER A 344 2.62 4.81 4.29
CA SER A 344 3.44 5.79 5.01
C SER A 344 4.94 5.47 4.91
N ASN A 345 5.32 4.19 4.96
CA ASN A 345 6.72 3.77 4.77
C ASN A 345 7.23 4.14 3.37
N GLU A 346 6.51 3.73 2.32
CA GLU A 346 6.95 3.96 0.93
C GLU A 346 6.94 5.44 0.54
N THR A 347 5.84 6.15 0.82
CA THR A 347 5.73 7.57 0.50
C THR A 347 6.60 8.45 1.39
N GLY A 348 6.77 8.08 2.66
CA GLY A 348 7.65 8.77 3.61
C GLY A 348 9.12 8.64 3.24
N ARG A 349 9.56 7.45 2.82
CA ARG A 349 10.90 7.23 2.25
C ARG A 349 11.12 8.18 1.07
N LEU A 350 10.19 8.20 0.11
CA LEU A 350 10.30 9.07 -1.06
C LEU A 350 10.34 10.56 -0.66
N ALA A 351 9.48 11.01 0.25
CA ALA A 351 9.44 12.40 0.69
C ALA A 351 10.79 12.86 1.29
N VAL A 352 11.42 12.00 2.10
CA VAL A 352 12.74 12.26 2.67
C VAL A 352 13.82 12.33 1.57
N LEU A 353 13.81 11.39 0.63
CA LEU A 353 14.78 11.37 -0.47
C LEU A 353 14.64 12.58 -1.41
N LEU A 354 13.41 12.99 -1.73
CA LEU A 354 13.16 14.17 -2.55
C LEU A 354 13.62 15.44 -1.85
N MET A 355 13.42 15.54 -0.52
CA MET A 355 13.94 16.65 0.24
C MET A 355 15.48 16.67 0.22
N PHE A 356 16.14 15.52 0.39
CA PHE A 356 17.61 15.42 0.24
C PHE A 356 18.07 15.90 -1.13
N ALA A 357 17.44 15.38 -2.20
CA ALA A 357 17.77 15.75 -3.56
C ALA A 357 17.55 17.26 -3.81
N MET A 358 16.44 17.82 -3.34
CA MET A 358 16.13 19.25 -3.46
C MET A 358 17.16 20.11 -2.74
N PHE A 359 17.49 19.76 -1.49
CA PHE A 359 18.44 20.53 -0.69
C PHE A 359 19.85 20.51 -1.28
N LEU A 360 20.34 19.35 -1.71
CA LEU A 360 21.62 19.23 -2.40
C LEU A 360 21.63 20.04 -3.71
N ASN A 361 20.57 19.93 -4.54
CA ASN A 361 20.50 20.67 -5.80
C ASN A 361 20.47 22.19 -5.62
N LEU A 362 19.73 22.69 -4.63
CA LEU A 362 19.69 24.13 -4.33
C LEU A 362 21.06 24.63 -3.88
N LEU A 363 21.80 23.83 -3.11
CA LEU A 363 23.12 24.20 -2.60
C LEU A 363 24.22 24.16 -3.65
N PHE A 364 24.21 23.21 -4.58
CA PHE A 364 25.21 23.14 -5.66
C PHE A 364 24.92 24.08 -6.83
N ARG A 365 23.74 24.72 -6.85
CA ARG A 365 23.41 25.79 -7.81
C ARG A 365 23.81 27.19 -7.33
N ILE A 366 24.13 27.36 -6.05
CA ILE A 366 24.65 28.60 -5.43
C ILE A 366 26.16 28.45 -5.28
#